data_AF-A0A9P5PJ24-F1
#
_entry.id   AF-A0A9P5PJ24-F1
#
_cell.length_a   1.000
_cell.length_b   1.000
_cell.length_c   1.000
_cell.angle_alpha   90.00
_cell.angle_beta   90.00
_cell.angle_gamma   90.00
#
_symmetry.space_group_name_H-M   'P 1'
#
loop_
_entity.id
_entity.type
_entity.pdbx_description
1 polymer ?
#
loop_
_entity_poly.entity_id
_entity_poly.type
_entity_poly.pdbx_seq_one_letter_code
_entity_poly.pdbx_strand_id
1 'polypeptide(L)'
;MYYASHGAEIPKQFQLQAALASKRGNSLVVAGTGFGKMHIMALLMLLEKSDSTRVFITISPLKRLQAMQACNLFSCKVWHKIQVTSFLAKYGINTVAVNQDTPQNKEYWKKNIYNGAINSSQIGTAQHLIYLQIAHDDFTWLDGPCRILCATSGESVGIDFSDVRITVNVGVVDESESDQRKGRGDRDQRGGLHVTLYETWVLDVKLEEFDDTTTPFHSDPNRPCTILRLGLNKREHVPRSGIAAILAPCIRQYKANYLSNSSLSCIDYRDFCCDGSAHINNQFRLQEHLPGTIYVAVAEPKPKPTKRKALDKPVANLQEQDTEDGVKICIPRHRTPLKERLLCWRRAEHERDPISGVVPEYMIIMDCDLATLCKIHLIYLHSPMDLVAALDEEVDGDFAVLWASGIYQVINAFDMAYPVQVCTNKRKRKT
;
A
#
# COMPACT_ATOMS: atom_id res chain seq x y z
N MET A 1 -2.00 -31.35 -10.60
CA MET A 1 -2.75 -30.43 -9.71
C MET A 1 -1.87 -29.21 -9.46
N TYR A 2 -2.41 -28.00 -9.47
CA TYR A 2 -1.65 -26.76 -9.33
C TYR A 2 -2.02 -26.04 -8.02
N TYR A 3 -1.03 -25.63 -7.24
CA TYR A 3 -1.21 -25.01 -5.92
C TYR A 3 -0.84 -23.53 -5.93
N ALA A 4 -1.77 -22.68 -6.34
CA ALA A 4 -1.62 -21.22 -6.22
C ALA A 4 -1.27 -20.83 -4.76
N SER A 5 -0.31 -19.92 -4.57
CA SER A 5 0.21 -19.51 -3.24
C SER A 5 0.86 -20.63 -2.41
N HIS A 6 1.11 -21.82 -2.96
CA HIS A 6 1.61 -22.99 -2.22
C HIS A 6 0.73 -23.33 -0.99
N GLY A 7 -0.56 -23.00 -1.02
CA GLY A 7 -1.49 -23.15 0.10
C GLY A 7 -1.43 -22.07 1.18
N ALA A 8 -0.59 -21.04 1.03
CA ALA A 8 -0.44 -19.97 2.02
C ALA A 8 -1.64 -19.02 2.12
N GLU A 9 -2.45 -18.88 1.06
CA GLU A 9 -3.67 -18.05 1.08
C GLU A 9 -4.89 -18.78 0.53
N ILE A 10 -6.05 -18.53 1.18
CA ILE A 10 -7.36 -18.98 0.72
C ILE A 10 -8.15 -17.74 0.27
N PRO A 11 -8.64 -17.68 -0.99
CA PRO A 11 -9.50 -16.61 -1.46
C PRO A 11 -10.71 -16.34 -0.56
N LYS A 12 -10.95 -15.07 -0.21
CA LYS A 12 -12.17 -14.65 0.47
C LYS A 12 -13.35 -14.70 -0.51
N GLN A 13 -14.55 -14.98 -0.01
CA GLN A 13 -15.77 -15.16 -0.84
C GLN A 13 -15.99 -14.01 -1.84
N PHE A 14 -15.84 -12.75 -1.43
CA PHE A 14 -16.01 -11.60 -2.31
C PHE A 14 -14.92 -11.50 -3.40
N GLN A 15 -13.72 -12.03 -3.16
CA GLN A 15 -12.61 -12.04 -4.14
C GLN A 15 -12.90 -13.05 -5.26
N LEU A 16 -13.44 -14.22 -4.91
CA LEU A 16 -13.96 -15.19 -5.87
C LEU A 16 -15.16 -14.64 -6.64
N GLN A 17 -16.12 -14.00 -5.96
CA GLN A 17 -17.29 -13.39 -6.61
C GLN A 17 -16.88 -12.27 -7.58
N ALA A 18 -15.94 -11.42 -7.19
CA ALA A 18 -15.38 -10.38 -8.06
C ALA A 18 -14.70 -10.99 -9.30
N ALA A 19 -13.77 -11.94 -9.12
CA ALA A 19 -13.08 -12.57 -10.24
C ALA A 19 -14.04 -13.32 -11.19
N LEU A 20 -15.07 -13.99 -10.66
CA LEU A 20 -16.10 -14.65 -11.47
C LEU A 20 -17.04 -13.66 -12.19
N ALA A 21 -17.26 -12.47 -11.65
CA ALA A 21 -17.97 -11.39 -12.33
C ALA A 21 -17.11 -10.78 -13.45
N SER A 22 -15.87 -10.40 -13.14
CA SER A 22 -14.90 -9.87 -14.12
C SER A 22 -14.59 -10.83 -15.27
N LYS A 23 -14.67 -12.16 -15.05
CA LYS A 23 -14.52 -13.16 -16.11
C LYS A 23 -15.74 -13.27 -17.04
N ARG A 24 -16.91 -12.76 -16.64
CA ARG A 24 -18.14 -12.74 -17.46
C ARG A 24 -18.27 -11.46 -18.31
N GLY A 25 -17.55 -10.40 -17.97
CA GLY A 25 -17.57 -9.13 -18.69
C GLY A 25 -16.97 -7.99 -17.86
N ASN A 26 -17.06 -6.77 -18.40
CA ASN A 26 -16.49 -5.57 -17.78
C ASN A 26 -17.06 -5.34 -16.36
N SER A 27 -16.19 -5.04 -15.39
CA SER A 27 -16.57 -4.91 -13.99
C SER A 27 -15.70 -3.90 -13.24
N LEU A 28 -16.30 -3.08 -12.37
CA LEU A 28 -15.58 -2.21 -11.45
C LEU A 28 -15.54 -2.82 -10.04
N VAL A 29 -14.34 -2.93 -9.44
CA VAL A 29 -14.14 -3.49 -8.10
C VAL A 29 -13.70 -2.41 -7.13
N VAL A 30 -14.66 -1.73 -6.51
CA VAL A 30 -14.41 -0.73 -5.46
C VAL A 30 -14.20 -1.43 -4.12
N ALA A 31 -13.00 -1.31 -3.55
CA ALA A 31 -12.68 -1.83 -2.22
C ALA A 31 -11.51 -1.06 -1.58
N GLY A 32 -11.47 -1.00 -0.25
CA GLY A 32 -10.41 -0.32 0.50
C GLY A 32 -9.03 -0.98 0.41
N THR A 33 -8.07 -0.44 1.15
CA THR A 33 -6.76 -1.08 1.40
C THR A 33 -6.95 -2.32 2.28
N GLY A 34 -6.10 -3.34 2.16
CA GLY A 34 -6.22 -4.60 2.92
C GLY A 34 -7.29 -5.59 2.42
N PHE A 35 -8.24 -5.17 1.57
CA PHE A 35 -9.23 -6.07 0.93
C PHE A 35 -8.64 -7.01 -0.13
N GLY A 36 -7.32 -6.99 -0.36
CA GLY A 36 -6.62 -7.95 -1.23
C GLY A 36 -7.01 -7.84 -2.71
N LYS A 37 -7.18 -6.61 -3.23
CA LYS A 37 -7.44 -6.35 -4.67
C LYS A 37 -6.44 -7.08 -5.59
N MET A 38 -5.16 -7.13 -5.19
CA MET A 38 -4.09 -7.90 -5.86
C MET A 38 -4.38 -9.40 -5.97
N HIS A 39 -5.07 -10.00 -5.00
CA HIS A 39 -5.46 -11.42 -5.03
C HIS A 39 -6.61 -11.65 -6.04
N ILE A 40 -7.48 -10.65 -6.27
CA ILE A 40 -8.51 -10.69 -7.34
C ILE A 40 -7.84 -10.64 -8.72
N MET A 41 -6.83 -9.78 -8.89
CA MET A 41 -6.00 -9.74 -10.11
C MET A 41 -5.28 -11.07 -10.37
N ALA A 42 -4.71 -11.68 -9.32
CA ALA A 42 -4.09 -13.01 -9.42
C ALA A 42 -5.10 -14.08 -9.85
N LEU A 43 -6.29 -14.12 -9.22
CA LEU A 43 -7.36 -15.06 -9.59
C LEU A 43 -7.81 -14.88 -11.04
N LEU A 44 -7.88 -13.65 -11.57
CA LEU A 44 -8.27 -13.42 -12.95
C LEU A 44 -7.28 -14.02 -13.96
N MET A 45 -5.97 -13.90 -13.67
CA MET A 45 -4.92 -14.52 -14.48
C MET A 45 -4.92 -16.05 -14.34
N LEU A 46 -5.04 -16.57 -13.11
CA LEU A 46 -5.06 -18.02 -12.83
C LEU A 46 -6.34 -18.75 -13.28
N LEU A 47 -7.43 -18.02 -13.51
CA LEU A 47 -8.68 -18.58 -14.04
C LEU A 47 -8.70 -18.67 -15.56
N GLU A 48 -7.75 -18.05 -16.27
CA GLU A 48 -7.58 -18.25 -17.70
C GLU A 48 -6.88 -19.60 -17.97
N LYS A 49 -7.05 -20.15 -19.17
CA LYS A 49 -6.40 -21.41 -19.53
C LYS A 49 -4.91 -21.20 -19.81
N SER A 50 -4.09 -22.21 -19.52
CA SER A 50 -2.65 -22.24 -19.80
C SER A 50 -2.29 -22.34 -21.30
N ASP A 51 -3.26 -22.61 -22.17
CA ASP A 51 -3.12 -22.57 -23.65
C ASP A 51 -3.54 -21.22 -24.25
N SER A 52 -3.94 -20.24 -23.42
CA SER A 52 -4.41 -18.93 -23.88
C SER A 52 -3.24 -18.07 -24.38
N THR A 53 -3.38 -17.51 -25.57
CA THR A 53 -2.39 -16.63 -26.21
C THR A 53 -2.45 -15.18 -25.72
N ARG A 54 -3.28 -14.91 -24.70
CA ARG A 54 -3.55 -13.56 -24.17
C ARG A 54 -2.41 -13.04 -23.30
N VAL A 55 -2.18 -11.73 -23.40
CA VAL A 55 -1.34 -10.97 -22.46
C VAL A 55 -2.26 -10.18 -21.52
N PHE A 56 -1.96 -10.23 -20.23
CA PHE A 56 -2.64 -9.45 -19.20
C PHE A 56 -1.91 -8.12 -19.00
N ILE A 57 -2.66 -7.02 -18.92
CA ILE A 57 -2.12 -5.69 -18.63
C ILE A 57 -2.83 -5.18 -17.37
N THR A 58 -2.10 -5.10 -16.25
CA THR A 58 -2.58 -4.41 -15.05
C THR A 58 -2.10 -2.97 -15.10
N ILE A 59 -3.03 -2.03 -15.27
CA ILE A 59 -2.74 -0.62 -15.04
C ILE A 59 -2.65 -0.39 -13.51
N SER A 60 -1.51 0.12 -13.06
CA SER A 60 -1.21 0.37 -11.64
C SER A 60 -0.47 1.70 -11.55
N PRO A 61 -1.15 2.81 -11.19
CA PRO A 61 -0.64 4.18 -11.38
C PRO A 61 0.38 4.63 -10.31
N LEU A 62 0.88 3.71 -9.49
CA LEU A 62 1.81 4.00 -8.40
C LEU A 62 3.10 3.21 -8.57
N LYS A 63 4.24 3.87 -8.82
CA LYS A 63 5.56 3.22 -8.88
C LYS A 63 5.82 2.38 -7.60
N ARG A 64 5.36 2.85 -6.43
CA ARG A 64 5.41 2.14 -5.12
C ARG A 64 4.38 1.01 -4.92
N LEU A 65 3.38 0.85 -5.78
CA LEU A 65 2.43 -0.28 -5.74
C LEU A 65 2.80 -1.31 -6.82
N GLN A 66 3.25 -0.87 -8.00
CA GLN A 66 4.05 -1.69 -8.93
C GLN A 66 5.22 -2.37 -8.20
N ALA A 67 5.92 -1.61 -7.34
CA ALA A 67 7.03 -2.09 -6.52
C ALA A 67 6.75 -3.39 -5.76
N MET A 68 5.55 -3.53 -5.19
CA MET A 68 5.19 -4.67 -4.36
C MET A 68 4.80 -5.93 -5.17
N GLN A 69 4.76 -5.87 -6.52
CA GLN A 69 3.81 -6.71 -7.26
C GLN A 69 4.28 -7.99 -7.96
N ALA A 70 5.46 -8.16 -8.59
CA ALA A 70 5.49 -8.96 -9.84
C ALA A 70 6.42 -10.21 -10.13
N CYS A 71 7.72 -10.26 -9.82
CA CYS A 71 8.72 -11.18 -10.45
C CYS A 71 9.68 -11.91 -9.44
N ASN A 72 10.88 -12.33 -9.86
CA ASN A 72 11.81 -13.22 -9.12
C ASN A 72 13.30 -12.83 -9.26
N LEU A 73 14.15 -13.46 -8.44
CA LEU A 73 15.60 -13.59 -8.64
C LEU A 73 15.90 -14.26 -10.00
N PHE A 74 16.86 -13.72 -10.76
CA PHE A 74 18.21 -14.32 -10.87
C PHE A 74 19.16 -13.36 -11.62
N SER A 75 20.39 -13.22 -11.11
CA SER A 75 21.54 -12.55 -11.76
C SER A 75 21.36 -11.11 -12.28
N CYS A 76 21.41 -10.12 -11.37
CA CYS A 76 21.93 -8.78 -11.71
C CYS A 76 22.42 -8.06 -10.45
N LYS A 77 23.72 -7.75 -10.37
CA LYS A 77 24.29 -6.82 -9.37
C LYS A 77 24.11 -5.37 -9.86
N VAL A 78 24.34 -4.39 -8.97
CA VAL A 78 24.18 -2.93 -9.17
C VAL A 78 22.72 -2.40 -9.05
N TRP A 79 22.35 -1.99 -7.83
CA TRP A 79 21.67 -0.73 -7.47
C TRP A 79 20.50 -0.15 -8.30
N HIS A 80 19.76 -0.94 -9.11
CA HIS A 80 18.60 -0.40 -9.86
C HIS A 80 17.35 -1.29 -9.92
N LYS A 81 17.33 -2.47 -9.29
CA LYS A 81 16.18 -3.40 -9.29
C LYS A 81 15.92 -4.10 -7.95
N ILE A 82 15.60 -3.30 -6.92
CA ILE A 82 14.60 -3.74 -5.93
C ILE A 82 13.24 -3.82 -6.66
N GLN A 83 12.19 -4.22 -5.96
CA GLN A 83 10.78 -3.99 -6.29
C GLN A 83 10.38 -4.61 -7.63
N VAL A 84 9.73 -5.76 -7.54
CA VAL A 84 9.67 -6.69 -8.66
C VAL A 84 9.25 -8.09 -8.19
N THR A 85 8.25 -8.27 -7.31
CA THR A 85 8.08 -9.54 -6.52
C THR A 85 6.74 -10.33 -6.60
N SER A 86 5.68 -9.94 -5.86
CA SER A 86 4.60 -10.87 -5.44
C SER A 86 3.97 -11.86 -6.45
N PHE A 87 3.71 -11.50 -7.71
CA PHE A 87 2.93 -12.33 -8.65
C PHE A 87 3.65 -13.61 -9.06
N LEU A 88 4.97 -13.54 -9.29
CA LEU A 88 5.76 -14.72 -9.64
C LEU A 88 6.12 -15.55 -8.41
N ALA A 89 6.73 -14.94 -7.38
CA ALA A 89 7.14 -15.66 -6.17
C ALA A 89 5.96 -16.35 -5.43
N LYS A 90 4.76 -15.75 -5.46
CA LYS A 90 3.57 -16.25 -4.75
C LYS A 90 2.62 -17.03 -5.66
N TYR A 91 2.32 -16.53 -6.86
CA TYR A 91 1.31 -17.11 -7.75
C TYR A 91 1.90 -17.71 -9.04
N GLY A 92 3.23 -17.78 -9.21
CA GLY A 92 3.86 -18.35 -10.40
C GLY A 92 3.63 -17.57 -11.70
N ILE A 93 3.11 -16.34 -11.63
CA ILE A 93 2.75 -15.54 -12.82
C ILE A 93 3.96 -14.69 -13.25
N ASN A 94 4.61 -15.08 -14.34
CA ASN A 94 5.70 -14.31 -14.95
C ASN A 94 5.21 -12.91 -15.34
N THR A 95 5.73 -11.88 -14.68
CA THR A 95 5.28 -10.50 -14.82
C THR A 95 6.46 -9.55 -15.04
N VAL A 96 6.29 -8.56 -15.92
CA VAL A 96 7.22 -7.45 -16.14
C VAL A 96 6.53 -6.12 -15.81
N ALA A 97 7.19 -5.29 -14.98
CA ALA A 97 6.81 -3.89 -14.84
C ALA A 97 7.35 -3.08 -16.03
N VAL A 98 6.53 -2.19 -16.59
CA VAL A 98 6.88 -1.31 -17.70
C VAL A 98 6.68 0.15 -17.31
N ASN A 99 7.75 0.91 -17.41
CA ASN A 99 7.87 2.29 -16.98
C ASN A 99 8.89 3.02 -17.88
N GLN A 100 9.13 4.30 -17.59
CA GLN A 100 10.12 5.13 -18.29
C GLN A 100 11.57 4.59 -18.20
N ASP A 101 11.87 3.74 -17.23
CA ASP A 101 13.18 3.09 -17.05
C ASP A 101 13.32 1.79 -17.88
N THR A 102 12.30 1.42 -18.66
CA THR A 102 12.23 0.16 -19.41
C THR A 102 12.86 0.30 -20.81
N PRO A 103 13.81 -0.56 -21.22
CA PRO A 103 14.49 -0.41 -22.51
C PRO A 103 13.54 -0.48 -23.71
N GLN A 104 13.56 0.55 -24.56
CA GLN A 104 12.73 0.64 -25.77
C GLN A 104 13.27 -0.19 -26.96
N ASN A 105 14.43 -0.84 -26.82
CA ASN A 105 15.02 -1.63 -27.91
C ASN A 105 14.23 -2.92 -28.18
N LYS A 106 14.11 -3.31 -29.45
CA LYS A 106 13.27 -4.45 -29.88
C LYS A 106 13.72 -5.79 -29.30
N GLU A 107 14.98 -5.91 -28.88
CA GLU A 107 15.57 -7.15 -28.35
C GLU A 107 15.10 -7.42 -26.91
N TYR A 108 15.05 -6.38 -26.07
CA TYR A 108 14.48 -6.46 -24.73
C TYR A 108 13.04 -6.98 -24.77
N TRP A 109 12.20 -6.41 -25.64
CA TRP A 109 10.80 -6.80 -25.77
C TRP A 109 10.63 -8.24 -26.26
N LYS A 110 11.37 -8.65 -27.29
CA LYS A 110 11.38 -10.05 -27.80
C LYS A 110 11.85 -11.07 -26.76
N LYS A 111 12.78 -10.70 -25.88
CA LYS A 111 13.33 -11.60 -24.85
C LYS A 111 12.41 -11.75 -23.64
N ASN A 112 11.73 -10.69 -23.23
CA ASN A 112 11.04 -10.64 -21.93
C ASN A 112 9.51 -10.81 -22.03
N ILE A 113 8.86 -10.47 -23.15
CA ILE A 113 7.40 -10.47 -23.26
C ILE A 113 6.90 -11.61 -24.13
N TYR A 114 5.91 -12.37 -23.63
CA TYR A 114 5.31 -13.50 -24.32
C TYR A 114 4.58 -13.07 -25.59
N ASN A 115 4.95 -13.67 -26.73
CA ASN A 115 4.27 -13.46 -28.02
C ASN A 115 3.50 -14.72 -28.41
N GLY A 116 2.19 -14.72 -28.11
CA GLY A 116 1.26 -15.82 -28.41
C GLY A 116 0.77 -15.89 -29.86
N ALA A 117 1.40 -15.21 -30.82
CA ALA A 117 1.03 -15.34 -32.23
C ALA A 117 1.27 -16.79 -32.73
N ILE A 118 0.36 -17.31 -33.55
CA ILE A 118 0.52 -18.62 -34.20
C ILE A 118 1.78 -18.56 -35.08
N ASN A 119 2.66 -19.56 -34.94
CA ASN A 119 3.99 -19.61 -35.55
C ASN A 119 5.00 -18.55 -35.04
N SER A 120 4.75 -17.93 -33.89
CA SER A 120 5.79 -17.19 -33.14
C SER A 120 6.93 -18.13 -32.75
N SER A 121 8.15 -17.83 -33.19
CA SER A 121 9.38 -18.49 -32.72
C SER A 121 9.94 -17.87 -31.42
N GLN A 122 9.19 -16.95 -30.79
CA GLN A 122 9.67 -16.10 -29.70
C GLN A 122 8.72 -16.17 -28.49
N ILE A 123 8.93 -17.21 -27.67
CA ILE A 123 8.29 -17.36 -26.37
C ILE A 123 9.09 -16.51 -25.36
N GLY A 124 8.81 -15.21 -25.29
CA GLY A 124 9.23 -14.38 -24.16
C GLY A 124 8.53 -14.81 -22.86
N THR A 125 9.11 -14.47 -21.72
CA THR A 125 8.76 -15.10 -20.44
C THR A 125 7.49 -14.56 -19.78
N ALA A 126 7.22 -13.25 -19.85
CA ALA A 126 6.13 -12.62 -19.13
C ALA A 126 4.84 -12.50 -19.95
N GLN A 127 3.74 -13.04 -19.39
CA GLN A 127 2.37 -12.88 -19.89
C GLN A 127 1.61 -11.74 -19.19
N HIS A 128 2.20 -11.13 -18.17
CA HIS A 128 1.60 -10.03 -17.42
C HIS A 128 2.49 -8.79 -17.47
N LEU A 129 1.90 -7.64 -17.84
CA LEU A 129 2.54 -6.34 -17.91
C LEU A 129 1.92 -5.40 -16.88
N ILE A 130 2.74 -4.56 -16.25
CA ILE A 130 2.25 -3.50 -15.36
C ILE A 130 2.69 -2.14 -15.89
N TYR A 131 1.75 -1.35 -16.40
CA TYR A 131 2.04 -0.08 -17.09
C TYR A 131 1.69 1.15 -16.25
N LEU A 132 2.53 2.19 -16.38
CA LEU A 132 2.31 3.52 -15.80
C LEU A 132 2.06 4.58 -16.89
N GLN A 133 2.95 4.69 -17.89
CA GLN A 133 2.88 5.75 -18.90
C GLN A 133 1.62 5.69 -19.77
N ILE A 134 1.30 4.52 -20.35
CA ILE A 134 0.07 4.31 -21.14
C ILE A 134 -1.19 4.69 -20.34
N ALA A 135 -1.21 4.50 -19.02
CA ALA A 135 -2.37 4.86 -18.21
C ALA A 135 -2.59 6.38 -18.12
N HIS A 136 -1.53 7.17 -18.24
CA HIS A 136 -1.58 8.63 -18.31
C HIS A 136 -1.81 9.11 -19.74
N ASP A 137 -1.17 8.48 -20.73
CA ASP A 137 -1.37 8.78 -22.16
C ASP A 137 -2.85 8.52 -22.55
N ASP A 138 -3.40 7.34 -22.22
CA ASP A 138 -4.80 6.96 -22.46
C ASP A 138 -5.81 7.82 -21.69
N PHE A 139 -5.39 8.51 -20.63
CA PHE A 139 -6.23 9.38 -19.79
C PHE A 139 -6.16 10.86 -20.20
N THR A 140 -5.02 11.30 -20.75
CA THR A 140 -4.82 12.67 -21.25
C THR A 140 -5.17 12.80 -22.73
N TRP A 141 -5.18 11.70 -23.48
CA TRP A 141 -5.61 11.71 -24.88
C TRP A 141 -7.13 11.90 -24.97
N LEU A 142 -7.55 12.91 -25.73
CA LEU A 142 -8.96 13.29 -25.91
C LEU A 142 -9.87 12.12 -26.33
N ASP A 143 -9.36 11.21 -27.15
CA ASP A 143 -10.06 10.01 -27.64
C ASP A 143 -9.63 8.71 -26.94
N GLY A 144 -8.80 8.82 -25.90
CA GLY A 144 -8.23 7.69 -25.17
C GLY A 144 -9.28 6.80 -24.47
N PRO A 145 -8.96 5.52 -24.23
CA PRO A 145 -9.88 4.57 -23.58
C PRO A 145 -10.01 4.78 -22.06
N CYS A 146 -9.06 5.47 -21.41
CA CYS A 146 -9.10 5.71 -19.97
C CYS A 146 -9.85 7.01 -19.67
N ARG A 147 -11.03 6.92 -19.03
CA ARG A 147 -11.85 8.10 -18.67
C ARG A 147 -11.89 8.41 -17.18
N ILE A 148 -11.33 7.55 -16.34
CA ILE A 148 -11.28 7.70 -14.87
C ILE A 148 -9.95 7.11 -14.36
N LEU A 149 -9.11 7.96 -13.77
CA LEU A 149 -7.84 7.56 -13.16
C LEU A 149 -8.01 7.43 -11.63
N CYS A 150 -7.83 6.21 -11.10
CA CYS A 150 -8.01 5.90 -9.68
C CYS A 150 -6.71 6.05 -8.88
N ALA A 151 -6.33 7.30 -8.61
CA ALA A 151 -5.10 7.66 -7.92
C ALA A 151 -5.12 7.41 -6.39
N THR A 152 -3.96 7.60 -5.74
CA THR A 152 -3.86 7.81 -4.28
C THR A 152 -3.07 9.09 -3.97
N SER A 153 -3.01 9.50 -2.69
CA SER A 153 -2.32 10.71 -2.22
C SER A 153 -0.98 10.99 -2.91
N GLY A 154 -0.06 10.02 -2.86
CA GLY A 154 1.30 10.13 -3.40
C GLY A 154 1.43 10.22 -4.94
N GLU A 155 0.33 10.09 -5.68
CA GLU A 155 0.26 10.39 -7.12
C GLU A 155 -0.47 11.71 -7.36
N SER A 156 -1.55 11.95 -6.62
CA SER A 156 -2.47 13.09 -6.77
C SER A 156 -1.85 14.47 -6.60
N VAL A 157 -0.62 14.54 -6.08
CA VAL A 157 0.17 15.77 -5.92
C VAL A 157 1.31 15.92 -6.93
N GLY A 158 1.71 14.83 -7.61
CA GLY A 158 2.95 14.76 -8.39
C GLY A 158 2.81 14.89 -9.91
N ILE A 159 1.59 14.85 -10.46
CA ILE A 159 1.34 14.81 -11.90
C ILE A 159 0.46 15.99 -12.34
N ASP A 160 0.68 16.47 -13.57
CA ASP A 160 -0.09 17.55 -14.19
C ASP A 160 -1.00 16.99 -15.29
N PHE A 161 -2.28 17.36 -15.24
CA PHE A 161 -3.30 16.96 -16.20
C PHE A 161 -4.18 18.19 -16.48
N SER A 162 -4.06 18.80 -17.66
CA SER A 162 -4.67 20.11 -17.94
C SER A 162 -6.18 20.08 -18.19
N ASP A 163 -6.74 18.95 -18.65
CA ASP A 163 -8.15 18.80 -19.06
C ASP A 163 -8.99 17.97 -18.06
N VAL A 164 -8.57 17.88 -16.79
CA VAL A 164 -9.37 17.16 -15.78
C VAL A 164 -10.60 17.98 -15.40
N ARG A 165 -11.78 17.50 -15.80
CA ARG A 165 -13.08 18.13 -15.52
C ARG A 165 -13.66 17.76 -14.16
N ILE A 166 -13.37 16.56 -13.66
CA ILE A 166 -13.95 16.05 -12.41
C ILE A 166 -12.86 15.43 -11.56
N THR A 167 -12.72 15.92 -10.33
CA THR A 167 -11.83 15.35 -9.31
C THR A 167 -12.67 14.76 -8.17
N VAL A 168 -12.34 13.54 -7.73
CA VAL A 168 -13.13 12.80 -6.73
C VAL A 168 -12.25 12.34 -5.57
N ASN A 169 -12.47 12.91 -4.40
CA ASN A 169 -11.92 12.44 -3.14
C ASN A 169 -12.81 11.31 -2.58
N VAL A 170 -12.21 10.18 -2.18
CA VAL A 170 -12.93 9.05 -1.56
C VAL A 170 -12.48 8.91 -0.11
N GLY A 171 -13.33 9.35 0.80
CA GLY A 171 -13.02 9.58 2.22
C GLY A 171 -12.72 11.05 2.52
N VAL A 172 -12.75 11.37 3.81
CA VAL A 172 -12.37 12.70 4.35
C VAL A 172 -10.84 12.78 4.40
N VAL A 173 -10.29 13.92 4.00
CA VAL A 173 -8.87 14.29 4.05
C VAL A 173 -8.72 15.70 4.64
N ASP A 174 -7.51 16.15 4.95
CA ASP A 174 -7.30 17.52 5.41
C ASP A 174 -7.48 18.53 4.27
N GLU A 175 -7.73 19.79 4.61
CA GLU A 175 -8.10 20.78 3.59
C GLU A 175 -6.93 21.25 2.72
N SER A 176 -5.70 21.07 3.18
CA SER A 176 -4.49 21.28 2.38
C SER A 176 -4.35 20.20 1.29
N GLU A 177 -4.52 18.92 1.64
CA GLU A 177 -4.50 17.83 0.66
C GLU A 177 -5.73 17.92 -0.28
N SER A 178 -6.91 18.18 0.27
CA SER A 178 -8.16 18.46 -0.45
C SER A 178 -7.96 19.49 -1.57
N ASP A 179 -7.36 20.65 -1.27
CA ASP A 179 -7.17 21.70 -2.26
C ASP A 179 -6.03 21.41 -3.26
N GLN A 180 -4.93 20.77 -2.84
CA GLN A 180 -3.88 20.32 -3.77
C GLN A 180 -4.39 19.29 -4.80
N ARG A 181 -5.32 18.42 -4.40
CA ARG A 181 -6.01 17.46 -5.28
C ARG A 181 -7.05 18.14 -6.18
N LYS A 182 -7.85 19.07 -5.62
CA LYS A 182 -8.82 19.88 -6.37
C LYS A 182 -8.12 20.71 -7.46
N GLY A 183 -6.98 21.32 -7.16
CA GLY A 183 -6.15 22.11 -8.09
C GLY A 183 -5.47 21.31 -9.22
N ARG A 184 -5.88 20.06 -9.44
CA ARG A 184 -5.60 19.28 -10.66
C ARG A 184 -6.74 19.37 -11.67
N GLY A 185 -7.97 19.66 -11.23
CA GLY A 185 -9.07 20.00 -12.12
C GLY A 185 -9.05 21.48 -12.54
N ASP A 186 -9.79 21.79 -13.61
CA ASP A 186 -10.08 23.17 -14.08
C ASP A 186 -8.85 24.04 -14.39
N ARG A 187 -7.73 23.43 -14.79
CA ARG A 187 -6.49 24.18 -15.10
C ARG A 187 -6.60 25.09 -16.33
N ASP A 188 -7.58 24.84 -17.20
CA ASP A 188 -7.90 25.67 -18.37
C ASP A 188 -9.09 26.61 -18.17
N GLN A 189 -9.61 26.74 -16.94
CA GLN A 189 -10.59 27.74 -16.50
C GLN A 189 -11.98 27.67 -17.19
N ARG A 190 -12.38 26.51 -17.72
CA ARG A 190 -13.73 26.31 -18.31
C ARG A 190 -14.75 25.76 -17.32
N GLY A 191 -14.38 25.59 -16.06
CA GLY A 191 -15.17 24.94 -15.02
C GLY A 191 -14.71 23.50 -14.78
N GLY A 192 -14.61 23.13 -13.50
CA GLY A 192 -14.38 21.77 -13.05
C GLY A 192 -15.11 21.47 -11.74
N LEU A 193 -15.50 20.21 -11.59
CA LEU A 193 -16.24 19.68 -10.46
C LEU A 193 -15.28 19.01 -9.46
N HIS A 194 -15.46 19.28 -8.17
CA HIS A 194 -14.79 18.56 -7.09
C HIS A 194 -15.83 17.86 -6.22
N VAL A 195 -15.69 16.55 -6.02
CA VAL A 195 -16.63 15.73 -5.25
C VAL A 195 -15.89 15.04 -4.11
N THR A 196 -16.36 15.19 -2.88
CA THR A 196 -15.87 14.41 -1.73
C THR A 196 -16.91 13.37 -1.35
N LEU A 197 -16.60 12.09 -1.59
CA LEU A 197 -17.44 10.95 -1.22
C LEU A 197 -17.08 10.48 0.19
N TYR A 198 -17.93 10.82 1.16
CA TYR A 198 -17.78 10.43 2.56
C TYR A 198 -18.81 9.38 3.00
N GLU A 199 -18.63 8.84 4.20
CA GLU A 199 -19.57 7.89 4.82
C GLU A 199 -20.53 8.63 5.76
N THR A 200 -21.77 8.17 5.89
CA THR A 200 -22.84 8.89 6.60
C THR A 200 -22.50 9.27 8.04
N TRP A 201 -21.66 8.47 8.72
CA TRP A 201 -21.21 8.74 10.10
C TRP A 201 -20.47 10.06 10.27
N VAL A 202 -19.94 10.66 9.19
CA VAL A 202 -19.29 11.99 9.21
C VAL A 202 -20.29 13.09 9.58
N LEU A 203 -21.57 12.93 9.24
CA LEU A 203 -22.65 13.85 9.63
C LEU A 203 -23.03 13.72 11.12
N ASP A 204 -22.67 12.61 11.75
CA ASP A 204 -22.88 12.33 13.19
C ASP A 204 -21.67 12.76 14.07
N VAL A 205 -20.65 13.40 13.49
CA VAL A 205 -19.48 13.88 14.23
C VAL A 205 -19.69 15.33 14.66
N LYS A 206 -19.58 15.59 15.96
CA LYS A 206 -19.58 16.93 16.51
C LYS A 206 -18.16 17.51 16.45
N LEU A 207 -18.03 18.75 16.00
CA LEU A 207 -16.70 19.39 15.92
C LEU A 207 -16.11 19.57 17.33
N GLU A 208 -16.95 19.77 18.34
CA GLU A 208 -16.56 19.89 19.74
C GLU A 208 -15.79 18.66 20.27
N GLU A 209 -15.92 17.48 19.64
CA GLU A 209 -15.14 16.27 19.96
C GLU A 209 -13.63 16.45 19.74
N PHE A 210 -13.22 17.43 18.92
CA PHE A 210 -11.81 17.73 18.64
C PHE A 210 -11.27 18.87 19.51
N ASP A 211 -12.09 19.57 20.29
CA ASP A 211 -11.68 20.77 21.05
C ASP A 211 -11.08 20.43 22.44
N ASP A 212 -10.46 19.25 22.56
CA ASP A 212 -9.70 18.80 23.73
C ASP A 212 -8.39 19.60 23.89
N THR A 213 -8.43 20.55 24.81
CA THR A 213 -7.30 21.43 25.19
C THR A 213 -6.18 20.71 25.94
N THR A 214 -6.35 19.44 26.35
CA THR A 214 -5.26 18.64 26.90
C THR A 214 -4.30 18.13 25.83
N THR A 215 -4.69 18.21 24.55
CA THR A 215 -3.81 17.85 23.44
C THR A 215 -2.81 18.97 23.09
N PRO A 216 -1.54 18.64 22.80
CA PRO A 216 -0.52 19.64 22.44
C PRO A 216 -0.76 20.28 21.05
N PHE A 217 -1.78 19.81 20.31
CA PHE A 217 -2.12 20.26 18.96
C PHE A 217 -3.48 20.96 18.89
N HIS A 218 -4.05 21.44 20.00
CA HIS A 218 -5.39 22.06 20.04
C HIS A 218 -5.57 23.26 19.07
N SER A 219 -4.48 23.92 18.68
CA SER A 219 -4.45 25.03 17.70
C SER A 219 -4.36 24.58 16.24
N ASP A 220 -4.01 23.32 15.97
CA ASP A 220 -3.94 22.77 14.61
C ASP A 220 -5.36 22.51 14.07
N PRO A 221 -5.76 23.10 12.93
CA PRO A 221 -7.04 22.81 12.30
C PRO A 221 -7.12 21.40 11.69
N ASN A 222 -6.00 20.72 11.46
CA ASN A 222 -5.92 19.38 10.85
C ASN A 222 -5.84 18.25 11.86
N ARG A 223 -5.84 18.56 13.17
CA ARG A 223 -5.69 17.54 14.22
C ARG A 223 -6.77 16.44 14.15
N PRO A 224 -6.40 15.18 14.48
CA PRO A 224 -7.36 14.09 14.64
C PRO A 224 -8.20 14.27 15.91
N CYS A 225 -9.28 13.47 16.03
CA CYS A 225 -10.18 13.50 17.19
C CYS A 225 -9.54 12.99 18.49
N THR A 226 -8.44 12.24 18.40
CA THR A 226 -7.71 11.70 19.55
C THR A 226 -6.23 11.43 19.20
N ILE A 227 -5.40 11.19 20.21
CA ILE A 227 -3.99 10.83 20.02
C ILE A 227 -3.91 9.48 19.28
N LEU A 228 -3.32 9.49 18.08
CA LEU A 228 -3.28 8.31 17.21
C LEU A 228 -2.48 7.16 17.82
N ARG A 229 -3.05 5.95 17.75
CA ARG A 229 -2.52 4.69 18.30
C ARG A 229 -2.73 3.55 17.30
N LEU A 230 -2.02 2.44 17.48
CA LEU A 230 -2.29 1.22 16.70
C LEU A 230 -3.67 0.64 17.06
N GLY A 231 -4.45 0.30 16.03
CA GLY A 231 -5.77 -0.32 16.19
C GLY A 231 -6.96 0.64 16.27
N LEU A 232 -6.74 1.95 16.16
CA LEU A 232 -7.84 2.93 16.08
C LEU A 232 -8.68 2.75 14.81
N ASN A 233 -9.91 3.26 14.87
CA ASN A 233 -10.90 3.18 13.80
C ASN A 233 -10.88 4.43 12.90
N LYS A 234 -11.56 4.37 11.75
CA LYS A 234 -11.52 5.44 10.74
C LYS A 234 -12.01 6.81 11.23
N ARG A 235 -12.96 6.88 12.18
CA ARG A 235 -13.44 8.14 12.79
C ARG A 235 -12.37 8.83 13.63
N GLU A 236 -11.46 8.07 14.24
CA GLU A 236 -10.37 8.60 15.06
C GLU A 236 -9.21 9.13 14.21
N HIS A 237 -9.12 8.72 12.95
CA HIS A 237 -8.07 9.10 12.00
C HIS A 237 -8.40 10.29 11.08
N VAL A 238 -9.65 10.78 11.04
CA VAL A 238 -10.02 11.89 10.17
C VAL A 238 -9.70 13.26 10.80
N PRO A 239 -9.23 14.25 10.02
CA PRO A 239 -8.85 15.56 10.52
C PRO A 239 -10.07 16.46 10.75
N ARG A 240 -9.99 17.35 11.76
CA ARG A 240 -11.05 18.34 12.06
C ARG A 240 -11.41 19.18 10.82
N SER A 241 -10.42 19.68 10.08
CA SER A 241 -10.62 20.53 8.89
C SER A 241 -11.49 19.88 7.83
N GLY A 242 -11.23 18.61 7.49
CA GLY A 242 -12.00 17.87 6.50
C GLY A 242 -13.46 17.64 6.90
N ILE A 243 -13.74 17.41 8.19
CA ILE A 243 -15.13 17.34 8.68
C ILE A 243 -15.77 18.73 8.66
N ALA A 244 -15.08 19.75 9.16
CA ALA A 244 -15.59 21.12 9.20
C ALA A 244 -15.88 21.69 7.80
N ALA A 245 -15.12 21.28 6.78
CA ALA A 245 -15.40 21.59 5.38
C ALA A 245 -16.66 20.90 4.85
N ILE A 246 -16.88 19.62 5.17
CA ILE A 246 -18.09 18.87 4.79
C ILE A 246 -19.35 19.42 5.49
N LEU A 247 -19.21 19.88 6.73
CA LEU A 247 -20.30 20.48 7.52
C LEU A 247 -20.44 21.99 7.30
N ALA A 248 -19.65 22.62 6.42
CA ALA A 248 -19.66 24.05 6.22
C ALA A 248 -20.94 24.53 5.49
N PRO A 249 -21.62 25.60 5.98
CA PRO A 249 -22.71 26.24 5.24
C PRO A 249 -22.30 26.73 3.84
N CYS A 250 -21.02 27.06 3.64
CA CYS A 250 -20.41 27.31 2.35
C CYS A 250 -18.95 26.80 2.38
N ILE A 251 -18.66 25.74 1.63
CA ILE A 251 -17.33 25.10 1.57
C ILE A 251 -16.28 26.10 1.05
N ARG A 252 -16.66 26.95 0.08
CA ARG A 252 -15.78 27.98 -0.48
C ARG A 252 -15.37 29.03 0.56
N GLN A 253 -16.31 29.53 1.37
CA GLN A 253 -16.02 30.47 2.46
C GLN A 253 -15.21 29.79 3.57
N TYR A 254 -15.49 28.53 3.87
CA TYR A 254 -14.69 27.77 4.83
C TYR A 254 -13.22 27.64 4.38
N LYS A 255 -12.98 27.28 3.12
CA LYS A 255 -11.62 27.24 2.53
C LYS A 255 -10.93 28.60 2.53
N ALA A 256 -11.64 29.68 2.18
CA ALA A 256 -11.12 31.04 2.26
C ALA A 256 -10.65 31.38 3.69
N ASN A 257 -11.44 31.01 4.71
CA ASN A 257 -11.08 31.23 6.11
C ASN A 257 -9.91 30.34 6.56
N TYR A 258 -9.92 29.04 6.22
CA TYR A 258 -8.86 28.08 6.57
C TYR A 258 -7.50 28.49 5.98
N LEU A 259 -7.48 28.95 4.73
CA LEU A 259 -6.27 29.46 4.06
C LEU A 259 -5.94 30.92 4.43
N SER A 260 -6.72 31.58 5.30
CA SER A 260 -6.62 33.01 5.62
C SER A 260 -6.60 33.93 4.39
N ASN A 261 -7.31 33.54 3.33
CA ASN A 261 -7.32 34.20 2.03
C ASN A 261 -8.71 34.79 1.75
N SER A 262 -8.89 36.06 2.13
CA SER A 262 -10.13 36.82 1.92
C SER A 262 -10.20 37.52 0.55
N SER A 263 -9.45 37.06 -0.47
CA SER A 263 -9.53 37.64 -1.81
C SER A 263 -10.90 37.37 -2.45
N LEU A 264 -11.43 38.34 -3.19
CA LEU A 264 -12.69 38.19 -3.94
C LEU A 264 -12.66 36.98 -4.87
N SER A 265 -11.53 36.72 -5.54
CA SER A 265 -11.29 35.54 -6.37
C SER A 265 -11.45 34.18 -5.64
N CYS A 266 -11.34 34.14 -4.31
CA CYS A 266 -11.57 32.92 -3.53
C CYS A 266 -13.01 32.77 -3.06
N ILE A 267 -13.81 33.83 -3.03
CA ILE A 267 -15.19 33.85 -2.49
C ILE A 267 -16.23 33.95 -3.62
N ASP A 268 -15.98 34.80 -4.61
CA ASP A 268 -16.85 34.99 -5.78
C ASP A 268 -16.86 33.75 -6.67
N TYR A 269 -18.00 33.51 -7.31
CA TYR A 269 -18.24 32.45 -8.27
C TYR A 269 -19.17 32.97 -9.37
N ARG A 270 -19.05 32.41 -10.58
CA ARG A 270 -19.89 32.82 -11.71
C ARG A 270 -21.25 32.11 -11.66
N ASP A 271 -21.21 30.78 -11.73
CA ASP A 271 -22.42 29.97 -11.95
C ASP A 271 -22.82 29.18 -10.69
N PHE A 272 -21.87 28.44 -10.09
CA PHE A 272 -22.10 27.59 -8.91
C PHE A 272 -20.94 27.67 -7.91
N CYS A 273 -21.28 27.51 -6.62
CA CYS A 273 -20.32 27.61 -5.52
C CYS A 273 -19.99 26.24 -4.91
N CYS A 274 -20.97 25.63 -4.23
CA CYS A 274 -20.94 24.31 -3.61
C CYS A 274 -22.37 23.89 -3.24
N ASP A 275 -22.54 22.70 -2.68
CA ASP A 275 -23.78 22.13 -2.14
C ASP A 275 -24.10 22.57 -0.69
N GLY A 276 -23.30 23.48 -0.12
CA GLY A 276 -23.48 24.02 1.23
C GLY A 276 -24.82 24.76 1.43
N SER A 277 -25.37 24.64 2.64
CA SER A 277 -26.72 25.10 3.00
C SER A 277 -26.96 26.61 2.91
N ALA A 278 -25.92 27.44 2.75
CA ALA A 278 -26.05 28.88 2.50
C ALA A 278 -26.62 29.20 1.10
N HIS A 279 -26.54 28.27 0.14
CA HIS A 279 -26.94 28.49 -1.26
C HIS A 279 -28.43 28.20 -1.52
N ILE A 280 -29.32 28.63 -0.63
CA ILE A 280 -30.78 28.33 -0.66
C ILE A 280 -31.42 28.61 -2.03
N ASN A 281 -31.03 29.72 -2.68
CA ASN A 281 -31.58 30.17 -3.97
C ASN A 281 -30.91 29.53 -5.19
N ASN A 282 -29.81 28.78 -5.02
CA ASN A 282 -29.05 28.12 -6.08
C ASN A 282 -28.66 26.71 -5.63
N GLN A 283 -29.66 25.84 -5.51
CA GLN A 283 -29.47 24.46 -5.06
C GLN A 283 -28.62 23.67 -6.06
N PHE A 284 -27.35 23.45 -5.71
CA PHE A 284 -26.46 22.60 -6.49
C PHE A 284 -27.02 21.18 -6.62
N ARG A 285 -27.07 20.65 -7.84
CA ARG A 285 -27.56 19.31 -8.14
C ARG A 285 -26.49 18.51 -8.87
N LEU A 286 -25.82 17.61 -8.16
CA LEU A 286 -24.72 16.82 -8.70
C LEU A 286 -25.01 16.16 -10.06
N GLN A 287 -26.24 15.67 -10.28
CA GLN A 287 -26.65 15.06 -11.55
C GLN A 287 -26.55 16.03 -12.75
N GLU A 288 -26.80 17.32 -12.55
CA GLU A 288 -26.79 18.33 -13.63
C GLU A 288 -25.36 18.73 -14.04
N HIS A 289 -24.34 18.26 -13.28
CA HIS A 289 -22.91 18.47 -13.54
C HIS A 289 -22.13 17.18 -13.90
N LEU A 290 -22.81 16.04 -14.09
CA LEU A 290 -22.18 14.76 -14.45
C LEU A 290 -22.49 14.38 -15.91
N PRO A 291 -21.53 13.80 -16.66
CA PRO A 291 -21.70 13.40 -18.06
C PRO A 291 -22.60 12.16 -18.26
N GLY A 292 -23.21 11.64 -17.19
CA GLY A 292 -24.07 10.46 -17.23
C GLY A 292 -24.93 10.35 -15.96
N THR A 293 -25.96 9.50 -16.03
CA THR A 293 -26.91 9.30 -14.93
C THR A 293 -26.25 8.62 -13.73
N ILE A 294 -26.46 9.18 -12.52
CA ILE A 294 -26.05 8.55 -11.26
C ILE A 294 -26.82 7.24 -11.10
N TYR A 295 -26.10 6.14 -10.92
CA TYR A 295 -26.71 4.83 -10.66
C TYR A 295 -27.34 4.79 -9.26
N VAL A 296 -28.63 5.11 -9.18
CA VAL A 296 -29.45 4.90 -7.98
C VAL A 296 -29.79 3.43 -7.90
N ALA A 297 -29.01 2.67 -7.13
CA ALA A 297 -29.30 1.27 -6.85
C ALA A 297 -30.65 1.15 -6.12
N VAL A 298 -31.65 0.54 -6.77
CA VAL A 298 -32.88 0.13 -6.09
C VAL A 298 -32.49 -0.81 -4.96
N ALA A 299 -32.87 -0.47 -3.73
CA ALA A 299 -32.35 -1.11 -2.53
C ALA A 299 -32.95 -2.52 -2.33
N GLU A 300 -32.37 -3.53 -2.98
CA GLU A 300 -32.67 -4.93 -2.70
C GLU A 300 -32.46 -5.23 -1.20
N PRO A 301 -33.40 -5.93 -0.54
CA PRO A 301 -33.35 -6.15 0.90
C PRO A 301 -32.17 -7.08 1.25
N LYS A 302 -31.09 -6.47 1.79
CA LYS A 302 -29.86 -7.18 2.18
C LYS A 302 -30.20 -8.38 3.09
N PRO A 303 -29.81 -9.62 2.72
CA PRO A 303 -30.10 -10.78 3.54
C PRO A 303 -29.43 -10.64 4.92
N LYS A 304 -30.19 -10.97 5.99
CA LYS A 304 -29.74 -10.80 7.37
C LYS A 304 -28.43 -11.57 7.61
N PRO A 305 -27.41 -10.96 8.24
CA PRO A 305 -26.11 -11.61 8.42
C PRO A 305 -26.24 -12.83 9.34
N THR A 306 -26.03 -14.02 8.77
CA THR A 306 -26.08 -15.29 9.52
C THR A 306 -24.96 -15.29 10.56
N LYS A 307 -25.31 -15.43 11.85
CA LYS A 307 -24.35 -15.50 12.96
C LYS A 307 -23.42 -16.71 12.77
N ARG A 308 -22.25 -16.51 12.17
CA ARG A 308 -21.18 -17.52 12.18
C ARG A 308 -20.74 -17.69 13.63
N LYS A 309 -20.85 -18.92 14.17
CA LYS A 309 -20.20 -19.27 15.43
C LYS A 309 -18.70 -18.99 15.28
N ALA A 310 -18.09 -18.44 16.32
CA ALA A 310 -16.64 -18.49 16.44
C ALA A 310 -16.22 -19.98 16.43
N LEU A 311 -15.22 -20.32 15.62
CA LEU A 311 -14.60 -21.63 15.67
C LEU A 311 -13.33 -21.48 16.51
N ASP A 312 -13.33 -22.04 17.70
CA ASP A 312 -12.20 -21.95 18.62
C ASP A 312 -10.95 -22.54 17.97
N LYS A 313 -9.90 -21.72 17.82
CA LYS A 313 -8.60 -22.19 17.35
C LYS A 313 -7.83 -22.81 18.53
N PRO A 314 -7.39 -24.08 18.45
CA PRO A 314 -6.52 -24.64 19.47
C PRO A 314 -5.17 -23.90 19.47
N VAL A 315 -4.66 -23.58 20.67
CA VAL A 315 -3.36 -22.92 20.84
C VAL A 315 -2.25 -23.98 20.91
N ALA A 316 -1.66 -24.27 19.76
CA ALA A 316 -0.50 -25.14 19.57
C ALA A 316 0.09 -24.88 18.16
N ASN A 317 1.38 -25.08 17.87
CA ASN A 317 2.59 -25.10 18.71
C ASN A 317 3.79 -24.73 17.80
N LEU A 318 5.01 -24.71 18.36
CA LEU A 318 6.33 -24.63 17.70
C LEU A 318 6.35 -24.64 16.15
N GLN A 319 6.90 -23.58 15.53
CA GLN A 319 7.39 -23.68 14.15
C GLN A 319 8.69 -24.51 14.15
N GLU A 320 8.61 -25.75 13.65
CA GLU A 320 9.78 -26.57 13.38
C GLU A 320 10.32 -26.26 11.98
N GLN A 321 11.64 -26.16 11.83
CA GLN A 321 12.34 -26.30 10.56
C GLN A 321 13.33 -27.47 10.70
N ASP A 322 13.17 -28.49 9.88
CA ASP A 322 14.17 -29.55 9.76
C ASP A 322 15.32 -29.06 8.88
N THR A 323 16.56 -29.31 9.31
CA THR A 323 17.79 -29.10 8.55
C THR A 323 18.23 -30.41 7.91
N GLU A 324 19.00 -30.37 6.82
CA GLU A 324 19.40 -31.59 6.09
C GLU A 324 20.27 -32.54 6.95
N ASP A 325 21.02 -32.01 7.93
CA ASP A 325 21.79 -32.77 8.92
C ASP A 325 20.93 -33.38 10.06
N GLY A 326 19.60 -33.16 10.06
CA GLY A 326 18.69 -33.67 11.09
C GLY A 326 18.82 -33.01 12.46
N VAL A 327 19.48 -31.84 12.55
CA VAL A 327 19.64 -31.08 13.78
C VAL A 327 18.41 -30.19 13.99
N LYS A 328 17.54 -30.57 14.94
CA LYS A 328 16.38 -29.75 15.33
C LYS A 328 16.79 -28.52 16.12
N ILE A 329 16.96 -27.40 15.42
CA ILE A 329 17.21 -26.08 16.01
C ILE A 329 15.88 -25.47 16.45
N CYS A 330 15.63 -25.40 17.76
CA CYS A 330 14.48 -24.69 18.30
C CYS A 330 14.80 -23.19 18.40
N ILE A 331 14.01 -22.34 17.73
CA ILE A 331 14.10 -20.88 17.92
C ILE A 331 13.83 -20.56 19.40
N PRO A 332 14.77 -19.95 20.16
CA PRO A 332 14.61 -19.83 21.60
C PRO A 332 13.50 -18.84 22.00
N ARG A 333 12.55 -19.31 22.83
CA ARG A 333 11.47 -18.46 23.40
C ARG A 333 12.00 -17.26 24.18
N HIS A 334 13.25 -17.30 24.66
CA HIS A 334 13.88 -16.22 25.41
C HIS A 334 14.35 -15.03 24.55
N ARG A 335 14.16 -15.02 23.22
CA ARG A 335 14.63 -13.93 22.34
C ARG A 335 13.61 -12.80 22.08
N THR A 336 12.41 -12.81 22.65
CA THR A 336 11.52 -11.63 22.60
C THR A 336 12.19 -10.36 23.20
N PRO A 337 12.87 -10.42 24.37
CA PRO A 337 13.62 -9.29 24.91
C PRO A 337 14.85 -8.87 24.09
N LEU A 338 15.36 -9.71 23.18
CA LEU A 338 16.43 -9.29 22.25
C LEU A 338 15.89 -8.24 21.26
N LYS A 339 14.65 -8.37 20.78
CA LYS A 339 14.03 -7.34 19.93
C LYS A 339 13.92 -6.01 20.68
N GLU A 340 13.54 -6.05 21.95
CA GLU A 340 13.43 -4.86 22.80
C GLU A 340 14.80 -4.19 23.02
N ARG A 341 15.86 -4.97 23.32
CA ARG A 341 17.22 -4.43 23.43
C ARG A 341 17.72 -3.82 22.12
N LEU A 342 17.45 -4.46 20.97
CA LEU A 342 17.85 -3.92 19.66
C LEU A 342 17.07 -2.65 19.28
N LEU A 343 15.78 -2.54 19.65
CA LEU A 343 15.00 -1.31 19.48
C LEU A 343 15.54 -0.18 20.38
N CYS A 344 15.87 -0.47 21.63
CA CYS A 344 16.51 0.50 22.53
C CYS A 344 17.89 0.93 22.02
N TRP A 345 18.69 0.00 21.49
CA TRP A 345 19.98 0.32 20.85
C TRP A 345 19.79 1.20 19.62
N ARG A 346 18.87 0.85 18.71
CA ARG A 346 18.59 1.64 17.49
C ARG A 346 18.22 3.08 17.82
N ARG A 347 17.39 3.30 18.85
CA ARG A 347 17.07 4.65 19.32
C ARG A 347 18.28 5.36 19.93
N ALA A 348 19.03 4.70 20.81
CA ALA A 348 20.19 5.31 21.44
C ALA A 348 21.31 5.64 20.45
N GLU A 349 21.39 4.94 19.31
CA GLU A 349 22.31 5.26 18.22
C GLU A 349 21.75 6.37 17.32
N HIS A 350 20.45 6.36 17.04
CA HIS A 350 19.76 7.47 16.37
C HIS A 350 19.88 8.79 17.14
N GLU A 351 19.68 8.79 18.46
CA GLU A 351 19.82 9.96 19.34
C GLU A 351 21.26 10.54 19.37
N ARG A 352 22.27 9.79 18.91
CA ARG A 352 23.67 10.25 18.78
C ARG A 352 24.01 10.77 17.38
N ASP A 353 23.20 10.44 16.37
CA ASP A 353 23.48 10.76 14.99
C ASP A 353 23.34 12.29 14.75
N PRO A 354 24.38 12.99 14.25
CA PRO A 354 24.31 14.41 13.91
C PRO A 354 23.21 14.78 12.91
N ILE A 355 22.72 13.84 12.10
CA ILE A 355 21.63 14.04 11.13
C ILE A 355 20.31 13.34 11.53
N SER A 356 20.18 12.93 12.79
CA SER A 356 18.96 12.37 13.41
C SER A 356 17.68 13.21 13.23
N GLY A 357 17.82 14.53 13.06
CA GLY A 357 16.70 15.44 12.76
C GLY A 357 16.14 15.32 11.33
N VAL A 358 16.82 14.61 10.42
CA VAL A 358 16.38 14.38 9.03
C VAL A 358 16.37 12.89 8.61
N VAL A 359 17.17 12.05 9.27
CA VAL A 359 17.16 10.58 9.12
C VAL A 359 16.25 9.97 10.19
N PRO A 360 15.22 9.17 9.86
CA PRO A 360 14.38 8.49 10.84
C PRO A 360 15.00 7.17 11.37
N GLU A 361 14.68 6.76 12.61
CA GLU A 361 15.18 5.53 13.28
C GLU A 361 15.31 4.31 12.34
N TYR A 362 14.31 4.07 11.48
CA TYR A 362 14.23 2.86 10.66
C TYR A 362 15.27 2.77 9.53
N MET A 363 15.99 3.86 9.21
CA MET A 363 17.11 3.83 8.25
C MET A 363 18.38 3.20 8.83
N ILE A 364 18.51 3.09 10.15
CA ILE A 364 19.60 2.35 10.81
C ILE A 364 19.38 0.84 10.66
N ILE A 365 18.14 0.38 10.89
CA ILE A 365 17.68 -1.00 10.61
C ILE A 365 16.14 -1.07 10.70
N MET A 366 15.48 -1.75 9.75
CA MET A 366 14.02 -1.83 9.74
C MET A 366 13.46 -2.85 10.73
N ASP A 367 12.19 -2.68 11.10
CA ASP A 367 11.47 -3.54 12.05
C ASP A 367 11.31 -5.00 11.59
N CYS A 368 11.35 -5.26 10.28
CA CYS A 368 11.38 -6.60 9.70
C CYS A 368 12.75 -7.27 9.89
N ASP A 369 13.83 -6.51 9.75
CA ASP A 369 15.20 -7.03 9.76
C ASP A 369 15.62 -7.31 11.20
N LEU A 370 15.23 -6.45 12.14
CA LEU A 370 15.24 -6.75 13.57
C LEU A 370 14.51 -8.05 13.92
N ALA A 371 13.38 -8.35 13.25
CA ALA A 371 12.65 -9.60 13.42
C ALA A 371 13.26 -10.79 12.67
N THR A 372 14.15 -10.57 11.71
CA THR A 372 15.02 -11.58 11.10
C THR A 372 16.18 -11.90 12.03
N LEU A 373 16.93 -10.89 12.51
CA LEU A 373 18.05 -11.06 13.44
C LEU A 373 17.67 -11.83 14.71
N CYS A 374 16.49 -11.57 15.27
CA CYS A 374 15.99 -12.31 16.42
C CYS A 374 15.83 -13.83 16.19
N LYS A 375 15.74 -14.29 14.92
CA LYS A 375 15.63 -15.72 14.57
C LYS A 375 16.97 -16.39 14.28
N ILE A 376 18.02 -15.65 13.91
CA ILE A 376 19.31 -16.22 13.50
C ILE A 376 20.02 -16.82 14.72
N HIS A 377 20.12 -18.15 14.77
CA HIS A 377 20.79 -18.85 15.87
C HIS A 377 22.29 -18.50 15.93
N LEU A 378 22.84 -18.28 17.14
CA LEU A 378 24.21 -17.76 17.35
C LEU A 378 25.32 -18.57 16.65
N ILE A 379 25.11 -19.87 16.40
CA ILE A 379 26.04 -20.72 15.61
C ILE A 379 26.30 -20.16 14.21
N TYR A 380 25.43 -19.31 13.66
CA TYR A 380 25.59 -18.68 12.35
C TYR A 380 26.05 -17.21 12.43
N LEU A 381 26.46 -16.72 13.60
CA LEU A 381 26.94 -15.35 13.82
C LEU A 381 28.29 -15.40 14.53
N HIS A 382 29.38 -15.29 13.77
CA HIS A 382 30.75 -15.28 14.27
C HIS A 382 31.41 -13.90 14.18
N SER A 383 30.80 -13.00 13.40
CA SER A 383 31.29 -11.68 13.04
C SER A 383 30.14 -10.72 12.72
N PRO A 384 30.38 -9.40 12.67
CA PRO A 384 29.43 -8.44 12.12
C PRO A 384 29.04 -8.72 10.66
N MET A 385 29.94 -9.30 9.86
CA MET A 385 29.66 -9.59 8.45
C MET A 385 28.62 -10.69 8.25
N ASP A 386 28.44 -11.57 9.22
CA ASP A 386 27.37 -12.59 9.18
C ASP A 386 25.98 -11.96 9.34
N LEU A 387 25.87 -10.79 10.00
CA LEU A 387 24.64 -10.01 10.01
C LEU A 387 24.36 -9.37 8.65
N VAL A 388 25.39 -8.80 8.02
CA VAL A 388 25.31 -8.18 6.69
C VAL A 388 24.84 -9.23 5.67
N ALA A 389 25.48 -10.41 5.66
CA ALA A 389 25.10 -11.52 4.81
C ALA A 389 23.70 -12.08 5.11
N ALA A 390 23.27 -12.12 6.38
CA ALA A 390 21.95 -12.63 6.76
C ALA A 390 20.80 -11.63 6.60
N LEU A 391 21.10 -10.35 6.31
CA LEU A 391 20.14 -9.31 5.93
C LEU A 391 20.14 -9.00 4.43
N ASP A 392 21.04 -9.61 3.64
CA ASP A 392 21.26 -9.31 2.21
C ASP A 392 21.72 -7.86 1.95
N GLU A 393 22.46 -7.30 2.93
CA GLU A 393 23.05 -5.95 2.90
C GLU A 393 24.41 -5.93 2.18
N GLU A 394 24.86 -4.76 1.72
CA GLU A 394 26.15 -4.65 1.03
C GLU A 394 27.36 -4.66 1.98
N VAL A 395 28.37 -5.48 1.64
CA VAL A 395 29.61 -5.71 2.40
C VAL A 395 30.37 -4.42 2.73
N ASP A 396 30.41 -3.48 1.79
CA ASP A 396 31.09 -2.19 1.92
C ASP A 396 30.09 -1.01 2.09
N GLY A 397 28.80 -1.31 2.35
CA GLY A 397 27.73 -0.32 2.47
C GLY A 397 27.62 0.31 3.86
N ASP A 398 26.90 1.43 3.96
CA ASP A 398 26.76 2.22 5.20
C ASP A 398 26.32 1.37 6.40
N PHE A 399 25.40 0.42 6.22
CA PHE A 399 24.97 -0.51 7.27
C PHE A 399 26.11 -1.36 7.83
N ALA A 400 26.95 -1.94 6.95
CA ALA A 400 28.06 -2.79 7.32
C ALA A 400 29.17 -1.99 8.05
N VAL A 401 29.45 -0.78 7.55
CA VAL A 401 30.50 0.10 8.09
C VAL A 401 30.09 0.73 9.44
N LEU A 402 28.85 1.21 9.56
CA LEU A 402 28.41 2.01 10.71
C LEU A 402 27.74 1.18 11.81
N TRP A 403 26.87 0.23 11.46
CA TRP A 403 25.88 -0.31 12.41
C TRP A 403 26.03 -1.81 12.71
N ALA A 404 26.48 -2.62 11.75
CA ALA A 404 26.60 -4.07 11.92
C ALA A 404 27.46 -4.46 13.14
N SER A 405 28.54 -3.74 13.43
CA SER A 405 29.40 -3.99 14.60
C SER A 405 28.67 -3.75 15.93
N GLY A 406 27.90 -2.68 16.04
CA GLY A 406 27.11 -2.36 17.24
C GLY A 406 25.99 -3.38 17.47
N ILE A 407 25.27 -3.74 16.40
CA ILE A 407 24.22 -4.76 16.42
C ILE A 407 24.78 -6.13 16.85
N TYR A 408 25.95 -6.52 16.30
CA TYR A 408 26.63 -7.76 16.67
C TYR A 408 26.99 -7.81 18.16
N GLN A 409 27.51 -6.71 18.71
CA GLN A 409 27.83 -6.60 20.14
C GLN A 409 26.57 -6.76 21.02
N VAL A 410 25.43 -6.17 20.63
CA VAL A 410 24.16 -6.31 21.37
C VAL A 410 23.65 -7.75 21.35
N ILE A 411 23.71 -8.44 20.21
CA ILE A 411 23.29 -9.84 20.08
C ILE A 411 24.21 -10.76 20.89
N ASN A 412 25.52 -10.62 20.73
CA ASN A 412 26.51 -11.43 21.45
C ASN A 412 26.39 -11.24 22.99
N ALA A 413 26.29 -9.99 23.46
CA ALA A 413 26.09 -9.70 24.89
C ALA A 413 24.73 -10.19 25.43
N PHE A 414 23.71 -10.33 24.58
CA PHE A 414 22.44 -10.93 24.95
C PHE A 414 22.55 -12.45 25.10
N ASP A 415 23.03 -13.15 24.08
CA ASP A 415 23.11 -14.62 24.10
C ASP A 415 24.19 -15.12 25.09
N MET A 416 25.24 -14.33 25.39
CA MET A 416 26.16 -14.59 26.52
C MET A 416 25.45 -14.55 27.88
N ALA A 417 24.46 -13.67 28.06
CA ALA A 417 23.69 -13.57 29.30
C ALA A 417 22.58 -14.63 29.41
N TYR A 418 22.14 -15.19 28.27
CA TYR A 418 21.08 -16.21 28.19
C TYR A 418 21.51 -17.42 27.32
N PRO A 419 22.56 -18.15 27.72
CA PRO A 419 23.19 -19.17 26.88
C PRO A 419 22.21 -20.28 26.46
N VAL A 420 22.11 -20.50 25.13
CA VAL A 420 21.22 -21.49 24.53
C VAL A 420 21.70 -22.90 24.86
N GLN A 421 20.90 -23.66 25.63
CA GLN A 421 21.19 -25.07 25.91
C GLN A 421 20.93 -25.94 24.67
N VAL A 422 22.01 -26.33 23.97
CA VAL A 422 21.94 -27.23 22.82
C VAL A 422 21.68 -28.66 23.29
N CYS A 423 20.40 -29.08 23.29
CA CYS A 423 19.98 -30.43 23.61
C CYS A 423 20.45 -31.45 22.55
N THR A 424 21.69 -31.92 22.67
CA THR A 424 22.24 -32.98 21.81
C THR A 424 21.53 -34.31 22.06
N ASN A 425 20.51 -34.60 21.25
CA ASN A 425 19.73 -35.84 21.29
C ASN A 425 20.55 -37.07 20.83
N LYS A 426 21.49 -37.50 21.68
CA LYS A 426 22.22 -38.77 21.54
C LYS A 426 21.25 -39.95 21.66
N ARG A 427 20.64 -40.34 20.53
CA ARG A 427 19.87 -41.57 20.39
C ARG A 427 20.75 -42.76 20.80
N LYS A 428 20.59 -43.23 22.04
CA LYS A 428 21.08 -44.56 22.45
C LYS A 428 20.36 -45.59 21.60
N ARG A 429 21.01 -46.10 20.54
CA ARG A 429 20.62 -47.36 19.91
C ARG A 429 20.62 -48.41 21.02
N LYS A 430 19.46 -49.00 21.32
CA LYS A 430 19.41 -50.27 22.02
C LYS A 430 19.92 -51.32 21.04
N THR A 431 21.02 -51.96 21.40
CA THR A 431 21.37 -53.33 20.97
C THR A 431 20.42 -54.30 21.64
#